data_AF-A0A662JEK5-F1
#
_entry.id   AF-A0A662JEK5-F1
#
_cell.length_a   1.000
_cell.length_b   1.000
_cell.length_c   1.000
_cell.angle_alpha   90.00
_cell.angle_beta   90.00
_cell.angle_gamma   90.00
#
_symmetry.space_group_name_H-M   'P 1'
#
loop_
_entity.id
_entity.type
_entity.pdbx_description
1 polymer ?
#
loop_
_entity_poly.entity_id
_entity_poly.type
_entity_poly.pdbx_seq_one_letter_code
_entity_poly.pdbx_strand_id
1 'polypeptide(L)'
;MSEETKQRFLVIYVDRDDDIGRTLNIKTPIVGRQQNLEAATRFALAAPEDSDANALFAAIQVYDKLREEGAECEVATLAGAFEGGVKADIKVAKELDEVLRKYPADGAVMVSDGAADEHVIPIIQSRLPITSIRRVVVRQSRGLEETYFLLVKYLRRVMEDPKYSIYMFGIPGVFLVMVAILS
;
A
#
# COMPACT_ATOMS: atom_id res chain seq x y z
N MET A 1 9.47 43.50 -5.53
CA MET A 1 9.43 42.36 -6.47
C MET A 1 10.23 41.23 -5.85
N SER A 2 9.59 40.42 -5.00
CA SER A 2 10.15 39.14 -4.59
C SER A 2 9.78 38.13 -5.67
N GLU A 3 10.76 37.46 -6.26
CA GLU A 3 10.47 36.22 -6.98
C GLU A 3 9.76 35.29 -5.99
N GLU A 4 8.49 34.97 -6.22
CA GLU A 4 7.86 33.84 -5.53
C GLU A 4 8.70 32.62 -5.89
N THR A 5 9.48 32.12 -4.93
CA THR A 5 10.25 30.90 -5.10
C THR A 5 9.25 29.80 -5.39
N LYS A 6 9.20 29.34 -6.64
CA LYS A 6 8.25 28.32 -7.08
C LYS A 6 8.55 27.06 -6.26
N GLN A 7 7.63 26.67 -5.38
CA GLN A 7 7.85 25.52 -4.49
C GLN A 7 8.07 24.25 -5.31
N ARG A 8 9.12 23.51 -4.96
CA ARG A 8 9.48 22.23 -5.59
C ARG A 8 8.91 21.08 -4.79
N PHE A 9 8.09 20.25 -5.44
CA PHE A 9 7.48 19.09 -4.80
C PHE A 9 8.21 17.80 -5.17
N LEU A 10 8.41 16.91 -4.21
CA LEU A 10 8.85 15.56 -4.46
C LEU A 10 7.67 14.61 -4.23
N VAL A 11 7.22 13.93 -5.28
CA VAL A 11 6.25 12.85 -5.17
C VAL A 11 7.01 11.59 -4.77
N ILE A 12 6.67 11.00 -3.62
CA ILE A 12 7.42 9.89 -3.04
C ILE A 12 6.50 8.68 -2.90
N TYR A 13 6.91 7.56 -3.48
CA TYR A 13 6.44 6.24 -3.09
C TYR A 13 7.49 5.55 -2.21
N VAL A 14 7.07 4.82 -1.18
CA VAL A 14 7.99 4.05 -0.32
C VAL A 14 7.51 2.62 -0.18
N ASP A 15 8.34 1.69 -0.63
CA ASP A 15 8.21 0.25 -0.43
C ASP A 15 9.13 -0.15 0.74
N ARG A 16 8.57 -0.35 1.93
CA ARG A 16 9.37 -0.47 3.16
C ARG A 16 10.12 -1.80 3.26
N ASP A 17 9.61 -2.88 2.68
CA ASP A 17 10.15 -4.24 2.73
C ASP A 17 10.90 -4.68 1.46
N ASP A 18 11.13 -3.74 0.54
CA ASP A 18 11.99 -3.91 -0.65
C ASP A 18 11.42 -4.93 -1.64
N ASP A 19 10.10 -5.06 -1.72
CA ASP A 19 9.45 -5.99 -2.63
C ASP A 19 9.71 -5.63 -4.10
N ILE A 20 9.79 -4.33 -4.44
CA ILE A 20 10.20 -3.84 -5.76
C ILE A 20 11.65 -4.22 -6.08
N GLY A 21 12.56 -3.91 -5.15
CA GLY A 21 13.99 -4.19 -5.32
C GLY A 21 14.25 -5.69 -5.47
N ARG A 22 13.60 -6.51 -4.65
CA ARG A 22 13.71 -7.97 -4.65
C ARG A 22 13.11 -8.60 -5.90
N THR A 23 11.91 -8.17 -6.29
CA THR A 23 11.16 -8.77 -7.41
C THR A 23 11.81 -8.42 -8.75
N LEU A 24 12.30 -7.19 -8.91
CA LEU A 24 12.87 -6.73 -10.19
C LEU A 24 14.38 -6.80 -10.28
N ASN A 25 15.06 -7.10 -9.17
CA ASN A 25 16.52 -7.08 -9.04
C ASN A 25 17.11 -5.74 -9.51
N ILE A 26 16.50 -4.64 -9.07
CA ILE A 26 16.93 -3.27 -9.38
C ILE A 26 17.39 -2.56 -8.10
N LYS A 27 18.20 -1.53 -8.27
CA LYS A 27 18.66 -0.69 -7.16
C LYS A 27 17.72 0.48 -6.95
N THR A 28 17.40 0.75 -5.69
CA THR A 28 16.71 1.94 -5.20
C THR A 28 17.73 2.96 -4.67
N PRO A 29 17.42 4.27 -4.66
CA PRO A 29 16.15 4.88 -5.07
C PRO A 29 16.00 5.03 -6.59
N ILE A 30 14.76 4.96 -7.07
CA ILE A 30 14.40 5.16 -8.47
C ILE A 30 13.89 6.58 -8.65
N VAL A 31 14.66 7.42 -9.33
CA VAL A 31 14.31 8.84 -9.53
C VAL A 31 13.95 9.08 -11.00
N GLY A 32 12.89 9.85 -11.23
CA GLY A 32 12.43 10.24 -12.55
C GLY A 32 11.20 9.48 -13.01
N ARG A 33 10.34 10.19 -13.74
CA ARG A 33 9.06 9.65 -14.24
C ARG A 33 9.22 8.38 -15.08
N GLN A 34 10.16 8.38 -16.02
CA GLN A 34 10.32 7.27 -16.97
C GLN A 34 10.85 6.00 -16.29
N GLN A 35 11.80 6.16 -15.37
CA GLN A 35 12.37 5.05 -14.60
C GLN A 35 11.32 4.42 -13.69
N ASN A 36 10.49 5.24 -13.05
CA ASN A 36 9.36 4.77 -12.24
C ASN A 36 8.31 4.06 -13.10
N LEU A 37 8.01 4.55 -14.30
CA LEU A 37 7.07 3.90 -15.22
C LEU A 37 7.57 2.52 -15.68
N GLU A 38 8.86 2.41 -16.00
CA GLU A 38 9.48 1.15 -16.38
C GLU A 38 9.45 0.15 -15.20
N ALA A 39 9.81 0.60 -14.00
CA ALA A 39 9.73 -0.21 -12.78
C ALA A 39 8.30 -0.68 -12.51
N ALA A 40 7.32 0.23 -12.56
CA ALA A 40 5.90 -0.10 -12.36
C ALA A 40 5.39 -1.14 -13.37
N THR A 41 5.73 -0.98 -14.64
CA THR A 41 5.32 -1.91 -15.69
C THR A 41 5.95 -3.29 -15.50
N ARG A 42 7.24 -3.33 -15.19
CA ARG A 42 7.94 -4.60 -14.94
C ARG A 42 7.45 -5.28 -13.66
N PHE A 43 7.16 -4.51 -12.61
CA PHE A 43 6.59 -5.01 -11.36
C PHE A 43 5.20 -5.59 -11.56
N ALA A 44 4.31 -4.87 -12.24
CA ALA A 44 2.97 -5.37 -12.55
C ALA A 44 2.97 -6.66 -13.37
N LEU A 45 3.97 -6.86 -14.25
CA LEU A 45 4.14 -8.12 -14.99
C LEU A 45 4.66 -9.26 -14.12
N ALA A 46 5.49 -8.97 -13.11
CA ALA A 46 6.08 -9.97 -12.23
C ALA A 46 5.14 -10.36 -11.06
N ALA A 47 4.45 -9.38 -10.48
CA ALA A 47 3.57 -9.52 -9.31
C ALA A 47 2.24 -8.77 -9.53
N PRO A 48 1.36 -9.27 -10.43
CA PRO A 48 0.13 -8.57 -10.83
C PRO A 48 -0.93 -8.45 -9.73
N GLU A 49 -0.89 -9.32 -8.71
CA GLU A 49 -1.85 -9.29 -7.60
C GLU A 49 -1.45 -8.29 -6.50
N ASP A 50 -0.25 -7.73 -6.58
CA ASP A 50 0.34 -6.89 -5.56
C ASP A 50 -0.13 -5.42 -5.66
N SER A 51 -0.33 -4.75 -4.52
CA SER A 51 -0.78 -3.37 -4.45
C SER A 51 0.30 -2.35 -4.79
N ASP A 52 1.58 -2.71 -4.61
CA ASP A 52 2.76 -1.90 -4.95
C ASP A 52 2.70 -1.37 -6.39
N ALA A 53 2.28 -2.23 -7.32
CA ALA A 53 2.14 -1.88 -8.74
C ALA A 53 1.24 -0.66 -8.92
N ASN A 54 0.09 -0.66 -8.25
CA ASN A 54 -0.91 0.39 -8.36
C ASN A 54 -0.45 1.68 -7.66
N ALA A 55 0.30 1.55 -6.57
CA ALA A 55 0.84 2.69 -5.85
C ALA A 55 1.94 3.41 -6.65
N LEU A 56 2.81 2.67 -7.35
CA LEU A 56 3.77 3.24 -8.31
C LEU A 56 3.06 4.02 -9.43
N PHE A 57 2.04 3.42 -10.06
CA PHE A 57 1.25 4.13 -11.08
C PHE A 57 0.52 5.35 -10.51
N ALA A 58 0.04 5.28 -9.27
CA ALA A 58 -0.58 6.42 -8.62
C ALA A 58 0.43 7.56 -8.35
N ALA A 59 1.67 7.25 -7.96
CA ALA A 59 2.74 8.25 -7.81
C ALA A 59 3.06 8.94 -9.13
N ILE A 60 3.16 8.19 -10.23
CA ILE A 60 3.35 8.75 -11.58
C ILE A 60 2.15 9.64 -11.96
N GLN A 61 0.92 9.20 -11.66
CA GLN A 61 -0.27 10.00 -11.94
C GLN A 61 -0.31 11.31 -11.12
N VAL A 62 0.10 11.28 -9.85
CA VAL A 62 0.22 12.51 -9.03
C VAL A 62 1.23 13.46 -9.65
N TYR A 63 2.40 12.94 -10.02
CA TYR A 63 3.45 13.71 -10.69
C TYR A 63 2.93 14.36 -11.98
N ASP A 64 2.26 13.60 -12.84
CA ASP A 64 1.73 14.11 -14.12
C ASP A 64 0.73 15.25 -13.91
N LYS A 65 -0.19 15.10 -12.96
CA LYS A 65 -1.16 16.14 -12.62
C LYS A 65 -0.48 17.42 -12.12
N LEU A 66 0.49 17.29 -11.21
CA LEU A 66 1.23 18.44 -10.70
C LEU A 66 2.01 19.15 -11.82
N ARG A 67 2.59 18.39 -12.76
CA ARG A 67 3.27 18.96 -13.93
C ARG A 67 2.30 19.67 -14.89
N GLU A 68 1.12 19.09 -15.14
CA GLU A 68 0.06 19.71 -15.93
C GLU A 68 -0.43 21.03 -15.33
N GLU A 69 -0.53 21.09 -14.00
CA GLU A 69 -0.86 22.31 -13.24
C GLU A 69 0.30 23.34 -13.19
N GLY A 70 1.45 23.01 -13.79
CA GLY A 70 2.60 23.91 -13.89
C GLY A 70 3.48 23.95 -12.64
N ALA A 71 3.29 23.03 -11.69
CA ALA A 71 4.15 22.89 -10.52
C ALA A 71 5.52 22.31 -10.90
N GLU A 72 6.57 22.75 -10.20
CA GLU A 72 7.88 22.13 -10.31
C GLU A 72 7.91 20.91 -9.41
N CYS A 73 8.03 19.71 -9.98
CA CYS A 73 8.08 18.49 -9.18
C CYS A 73 8.96 17.40 -9.78
N GLU A 74 9.38 16.46 -8.95
CA GLU A 74 10.03 15.22 -9.36
C GLU A 74 9.33 14.02 -8.70
N VAL A 75 9.49 12.82 -9.26
CA VAL A 75 8.99 11.59 -8.66
C VAL A 75 10.14 10.66 -8.28
N ALA A 76 10.04 10.07 -7.09
CA ALA A 76 10.99 9.09 -6.61
C ALA A 76 10.30 7.93 -5.91
N THR A 77 10.82 6.72 -6.12
CA THR A 77 10.50 5.54 -5.32
C THR A 77 11.70 5.21 -4.44
N LEU A 78 11.45 5.10 -3.15
CA LEU A 78 12.42 4.67 -2.15
C LEU A 78 12.07 3.25 -1.71
N ALA A 79 13.08 2.48 -1.34
CA ALA A 79 12.86 1.20 -0.69
C ALA A 79 13.61 1.07 0.64
N GLY A 80 12.96 0.40 1.58
CA GLY A 80 13.59 -0.07 2.80
C GLY A 80 14.38 -1.35 2.57
N ALA A 81 14.75 -2.01 3.66
CA ALA A 81 15.55 -3.22 3.63
C ALA A 81 14.64 -4.41 3.88
N PHE A 82 14.89 -5.53 3.21
CA PHE A 82 14.08 -6.74 3.34
C PHE A 82 13.93 -7.25 4.78
N GLU A 83 14.95 -7.09 5.63
CA GLU A 83 14.83 -7.51 7.04
C GLU A 83 13.86 -6.64 7.86
N GLY A 84 13.38 -5.54 7.28
CA GLY A 84 12.43 -4.63 7.88
C GLY A 84 12.98 -3.84 9.07
N GLY A 85 12.06 -3.30 9.86
CA GLY A 85 12.34 -2.60 11.10
C GLY A 85 13.32 -1.43 10.94
N VAL A 86 14.21 -1.27 11.92
CA VAL A 86 15.13 -0.12 11.99
C VAL A 86 16.08 -0.06 10.79
N LYS A 87 16.50 -1.20 10.23
CA LYS A 87 17.38 -1.22 9.06
C LYS A 87 16.68 -0.65 7.83
N ALA A 88 15.42 -1.01 7.63
CA ALA A 88 14.61 -0.47 6.55
C ALA A 88 14.44 1.04 6.68
N ASP A 89 14.09 1.48 7.89
CA ASP A 89 13.92 2.89 8.23
C ASP A 89 15.20 3.72 7.97
N ILE A 90 16.38 3.16 8.30
CA ILE A 90 17.68 3.77 8.00
C ILE A 90 17.98 3.80 6.49
N LYS A 91 17.63 2.75 5.74
CA LYS A 91 17.83 2.70 4.28
C LYS A 91 16.97 3.77 3.61
N VAL A 92 15.68 3.84 3.92
CA VAL A 92 14.74 4.87 3.39
C VAL A 92 15.27 6.28 3.66
N ALA A 93 15.73 6.55 4.88
CA ALA A 93 16.35 7.82 5.25
C ALA A 93 17.54 8.19 4.36
N LYS A 94 18.46 7.24 4.12
CA LYS A 94 19.64 7.45 3.28
C LYS A 94 19.26 7.65 1.82
N GLU A 95 18.33 6.86 1.31
CA GLU A 95 17.86 7.00 -0.07
C GLU A 95 17.19 8.36 -0.29
N LEU A 96 16.38 8.82 0.66
CA LEU A 96 15.80 10.17 0.61
C LEU A 96 16.89 11.25 0.58
N ASP A 97 17.93 11.11 1.41
CA ASP A 97 19.07 12.05 1.40
C ASP A 97 19.77 12.07 0.03
N GLU A 98 19.89 10.92 -0.65
CA GLU A 98 20.44 10.83 -2.00
C GLU A 98 19.55 11.50 -3.06
N VAL A 99 18.23 11.33 -2.96
CA VAL A 99 17.28 11.99 -3.85
C VAL A 99 17.33 13.51 -3.65
N LEU A 100 17.30 13.98 -2.41
CA LEU A 100 17.33 15.42 -2.09
C LEU A 100 18.61 16.12 -2.52
N ARG A 101 19.74 15.40 -2.56
CA ARG A 101 21.00 15.92 -3.14
C ARG A 101 20.91 16.18 -4.64
N LYS A 102 20.14 15.36 -5.38
CA LYS A 102 19.94 15.51 -6.83
C LYS A 102 18.81 16.49 -7.14
N TYR A 103 17.76 16.49 -6.33
CA TYR A 103 16.58 17.31 -6.46
C TYR A 103 16.19 17.90 -5.10
N PRO A 104 16.65 19.11 -4.75
CA PRO A 104 16.32 19.74 -3.47
C PRO A 104 14.87 20.23 -3.50
N ALA A 105 13.96 19.42 -2.96
CA ALA A 105 12.54 19.75 -2.84
C ALA A 105 12.23 20.55 -1.57
N ASP A 106 11.12 21.29 -1.61
CA ASP A 106 10.61 22.08 -0.50
C ASP A 106 9.45 21.38 0.22
N GLY A 107 8.77 20.45 -0.44
CA GLY A 107 7.71 19.64 0.16
C GLY A 107 7.54 18.27 -0.49
N ALA A 108 7.00 17.32 0.27
CA ALA A 108 6.72 15.97 -0.21
C ALA A 108 5.22 15.75 -0.45
N VAL A 109 4.89 15.03 -1.53
CA VAL A 109 3.58 14.39 -1.70
C VAL A 109 3.79 12.88 -1.61
N MET A 110 3.42 12.31 -0.47
CA MET A 110 3.63 10.89 -0.23
C MET A 110 2.49 10.07 -0.81
N VAL A 111 2.81 8.97 -1.50
CA VAL A 111 1.88 7.94 -1.95
C VAL A 111 2.15 6.68 -1.15
N SER A 112 1.09 6.03 -0.67
CA SER A 112 1.17 4.82 0.15
C SER A 112 0.06 3.86 -0.23
N ASP A 113 0.34 2.57 -0.19
CA ASP A 113 -0.61 1.52 -0.54
C ASP A 113 -1.29 0.89 0.71
N GLY A 114 -0.75 1.17 1.90
CA GLY A 114 -1.23 0.61 3.15
C GLY A 114 -0.62 1.24 4.41
N ALA A 115 -1.12 0.80 5.57
CA ALA A 115 -0.67 1.32 6.87
C ALA A 115 0.80 1.00 7.18
N ALA A 116 1.37 -0.04 6.55
CA ALA A 116 2.75 -0.46 6.75
C ALA A 116 3.75 0.60 6.24
N ASP A 117 3.50 1.19 5.07
CA ASP A 117 4.38 2.21 4.48
C ASP A 117 4.28 3.52 5.25
N GLU A 118 3.12 3.83 5.82
CA GLU A 118 2.90 5.06 6.58
C GLU A 118 3.78 5.14 7.84
N HIS A 119 4.37 4.03 8.28
CA HIS A 119 5.37 4.04 9.35
C HIS A 119 6.62 4.86 8.99
N VAL A 120 6.91 5.10 7.71
CA VAL A 120 8.07 5.91 7.29
C VAL A 120 7.78 7.42 7.27
N ILE A 121 6.53 7.83 7.50
CA ILE A 121 6.13 9.25 7.54
C ILE A 121 7.03 10.10 8.45
N PRO A 122 7.31 9.71 9.71
CA PRO A 122 8.16 10.51 10.60
C PRO A 122 9.60 10.64 10.07
N ILE A 123 10.08 9.62 9.35
CA ILE A 123 11.42 9.57 8.78
C ILE A 123 11.53 10.55 7.62
N ILE A 124 10.53 10.56 6.73
CA ILE A 124 10.46 11.52 5.63
C ILE A 124 10.31 12.94 6.18
N GLN A 125 9.37 13.16 7.10
CA GLN A 125 9.09 14.46 7.71
C GLN A 125 10.31 15.09 8.41
N SER A 126 11.22 14.27 8.94
CA SER A 126 12.46 14.76 9.55
C SER A 126 13.43 15.45 8.57
N ARG A 127 13.24 15.25 7.26
CA ARG A 127 14.10 15.79 6.17
C ARG A 127 13.36 16.73 5.24
N LEU A 128 12.10 16.41 4.94
CA LEU A 128 11.27 17.12 3.98
C LEU A 128 9.84 17.21 4.54
N PRO A 129 9.25 18.40 4.69
CA PRO A 129 7.89 18.50 5.19
C PRO A 129 6.91 17.83 4.22
N ILE A 130 6.00 17.02 4.76
CA ILE A 130 4.95 16.39 3.94
C ILE A 130 3.80 17.36 3.77
N THR A 131 3.60 17.82 2.53
CA THR A 131 2.52 18.72 2.14
C THR A 131 1.20 17.98 1.97
N SER A 132 1.26 16.74 1.48
CA SER A 132 0.06 15.92 1.22
C SER A 132 0.38 14.43 1.26
N ILE A 133 -0.63 13.63 1.63
CA ILE A 133 -0.56 12.16 1.61
C ILE A 133 -1.72 11.64 0.76
N ARG A 134 -1.41 10.80 -0.23
CA ARG A 134 -2.39 10.12 -1.07
C ARG A 134 -2.33 8.61 -0.82
N ARG A 135 -3.35 8.08 -0.17
CA ARG A 135 -3.51 6.64 0.04
C ARG A 135 -4.17 5.99 -1.18
N VAL A 136 -3.60 4.89 -1.65
CA VAL A 136 -4.11 4.06 -2.75
C VAL A 136 -4.62 2.76 -2.15
N VAL A 137 -5.85 2.37 -2.46
CA VAL A 137 -6.43 1.11 -1.98
C VAL A 137 -6.87 0.30 -3.17
N VAL A 138 -6.24 -0.86 -3.36
CA VAL A 138 -6.56 -1.79 -4.45
C VAL A 138 -7.75 -2.65 -4.05
N ARG A 139 -8.84 -2.59 -4.82
CA ARG A 139 -10.05 -3.37 -4.55
C ARG A 139 -9.93 -4.76 -5.18
N GLN A 140 -9.69 -5.78 -4.36
CA GLN A 140 -9.70 -7.18 -4.79
C GLN A 140 -11.10 -7.78 -4.63
N SER A 141 -11.64 -8.38 -5.67
CA SER A 141 -13.03 -8.91 -5.71
C SER A 141 -13.19 -10.32 -5.11
N ARG A 142 -12.09 -10.99 -4.73
CA ARG A 142 -12.10 -12.42 -4.32
C ARG A 142 -13.00 -12.76 -3.13
N GLY A 143 -13.26 -11.80 -2.24
CA GLY A 143 -13.92 -12.08 -0.97
C GLY A 143 -15.34 -12.65 -1.09
N LEU A 144 -16.14 -12.25 -2.08
CA LEU A 144 -17.55 -12.66 -2.13
C LEU A 144 -17.74 -14.09 -2.63
N GLU A 145 -17.02 -14.52 -3.67
CA GLU A 145 -17.18 -15.86 -4.24
C GLU A 145 -16.58 -16.94 -3.33
N GLU A 146 -15.40 -16.71 -2.77
CA GLU A 146 -14.76 -17.67 -1.85
C GLU A 146 -15.51 -17.75 -0.52
N THR A 147 -15.96 -16.62 0.04
CA THR A 147 -16.80 -16.62 1.24
C THR A 147 -18.13 -17.32 0.96
N TYR A 148 -18.75 -17.08 -0.20
CA TYR A 148 -19.97 -17.77 -0.60
C TYR A 148 -19.76 -19.28 -0.73
N PHE A 149 -18.68 -19.71 -1.39
CA PHE A 149 -18.34 -21.12 -1.54
C PHE A 149 -18.12 -21.80 -0.17
N LEU A 150 -17.39 -21.15 0.74
CA LEU A 150 -17.19 -21.63 2.11
C LEU A 150 -18.53 -21.71 2.86
N LEU A 151 -19.37 -20.68 2.77
CA LEU A 151 -20.68 -20.66 3.42
C LEU A 151 -21.55 -21.82 2.94
N VAL A 152 -21.64 -22.03 1.63
CA VAL A 152 -22.40 -23.13 1.02
C VAL A 152 -21.83 -24.49 1.44
N LYS A 153 -20.51 -24.64 1.46
CA LYS A 153 -19.85 -25.87 1.91
C LYS A 153 -20.16 -26.19 3.38
N TYR A 154 -20.14 -25.18 4.26
CA TYR A 154 -20.51 -25.36 5.66
C TYR A 154 -22.00 -25.68 5.82
N LEU A 155 -22.88 -24.98 5.10
CA LEU A 155 -24.32 -25.26 5.09
C LEU A 155 -24.61 -26.70 4.65
N ARG A 156 -23.98 -27.18 3.57
CA ARG A 156 -24.11 -28.58 3.14
C ARG A 156 -23.63 -29.54 4.22
N ARG A 157 -22.48 -29.27 4.85
CA ARG A 157 -21.96 -30.12 5.94
C ARG A 157 -22.91 -30.24 7.12
N VAL A 158 -23.61 -29.15 7.44
CA VAL A 158 -24.61 -29.13 8.52
C VAL A 158 -25.88 -29.90 8.15
N MET A 159 -26.23 -29.93 6.87
CA MET A 159 -27.37 -30.71 6.37
C MET A 159 -27.05 -32.20 6.21
N GLU A 160 -25.86 -32.54 5.73
CA GLU A 160 -25.45 -33.90 5.37
C GLU A 160 -24.90 -34.69 6.56
N ASP A 161 -24.28 -34.04 7.54
CA ASP A 161 -23.71 -34.70 8.72
C ASP A 161 -24.58 -34.47 9.97
N PRO A 162 -25.30 -35.51 10.45
CA PRO A 162 -26.19 -35.41 11.61
C PRO A 162 -25.49 -34.89 12.87
N LYS A 163 -24.19 -35.17 13.04
CA LYS A 163 -23.44 -34.67 14.20
C LYS A 163 -23.33 -33.16 14.17
N TYR A 164 -23.00 -32.57 13.02
CA TYR A 164 -22.84 -31.11 12.90
C TYR A 164 -24.18 -30.39 13.02
N SER A 165 -25.27 -31.00 12.53
CA SER A 165 -26.63 -30.48 12.69
C SER A 165 -27.07 -30.38 14.15
N ILE A 166 -26.77 -31.39 14.97
CA ILE A 166 -27.07 -31.39 16.41
C ILE A 166 -26.34 -30.26 17.14
N TYR A 167 -25.07 -30.00 16.82
CA TYR A 167 -24.32 -28.92 17.46
C TYR A 167 -24.79 -27.54 17.00
N MET A 168 -25.12 -27.36 15.72
CA MET A 168 -25.49 -26.05 15.18
C MET A 168 -26.94 -25.66 15.47
N PHE A 169 -27.88 -26.59 15.40
CA PHE A 169 -29.31 -26.31 15.57
C PHE A 169 -29.94 -27.05 16.75
N GLY A 170 -29.42 -28.23 17.12
CA GLY A 170 -29.95 -29.02 18.24
C GLY A 170 -29.73 -28.36 19.60
N ILE A 171 -28.48 -28.03 19.95
CA ILE A 171 -28.16 -27.41 21.26
C ILE A 171 -28.83 -26.04 21.41
N PRO A 172 -28.76 -25.11 20.43
CA PRO A 172 -29.45 -23.83 20.53
C PRO A 172 -30.97 -23.98 20.52
N GLY A 173 -31.52 -24.94 19.76
CA GLY A 173 -32.94 -25.23 19.73
C GLY A 173 -33.47 -25.72 21.09
N VAL A 174 -32.77 -26.66 21.73
CA VAL A 174 -33.09 -27.14 23.08
C VAL A 174 -32.98 -26.01 24.11
N PHE A 175 -31.97 -25.15 23.98
CA PHE A 175 -31.83 -23.96 24.82
C PHE A 175 -33.01 -22.99 24.64
N LEU A 176 -33.43 -22.68 23.41
CA LEU A 176 -34.58 -21.82 23.13
C LEU A 176 -35.89 -22.42 23.68
N VAL A 177 -36.08 -23.72 23.55
CA VAL A 177 -37.24 -24.43 24.13
C VAL A 177 -37.21 -24.34 25.66
N MET A 178 -36.06 -24.53 26.30
CA MET A 178 -35.94 -24.36 27.76
C MET A 178 -36.26 -22.93 28.19
N VAL A 179 -35.74 -21.93 27.48
CA VAL A 179 -36.05 -20.51 27.77
C VAL A 179 -37.54 -20.25 27.62
N ALA A 180 -38.19 -20.74 26.56
CA ALA A 180 -39.61 -20.55 26.33
C ALA A 180 -40.51 -21.27 27.35
N ILE A 181 -40.06 -22.39 27.93
CA ILE A 181 -40.80 -23.11 28.97
C ILE A 181 -40.60 -22.45 30.35
N LEU A 182 -39.43 -21.84 30.60
CA LEU A 182 -39.13 -21.16 31.87
C LEU A 182 -39.58 -19.70 31.94
N SER A 183 -39.97 -19.09 30.81
CA SER A 183 -40.52 -17.73 30.71
C SER A 183 -42.03 -17.70 30.86
#